data_AF-A0A6P1A7E8-F1
#
_entry.id   AF-A0A6P1A7E8-F1
#
_cell.length_a   1.000
_cell.length_b   1.000
_cell.length_c   1.000
_cell.angle_alpha   90.00
_cell.angle_beta   90.00
_cell.angle_gamma   90.00
#
_symmetry.space_group_name_H-M   'P 1'
#
loop_
_entity.id
_entity.type
_entity.pdbx_description
1 polymer ?
#
loop_
_entity_poly.entity_id
_entity_poly.type
_entity_poly.pdbx_seq_one_letter_code
_entity_poly.pdbx_strand_id
1 'polypeptide(L)'
;MMEEVAEALQDRDYRTAQILLKELKQSEPQNPWVNFYMARLYESTGKLATAEKVYRQLLKGTTNTKIITQARQGLARIEAIEVEQKRTAIANALAEPGGKEPGILILEQIAPEMRKTAGQKFARIMQLDPYVARLQLPGRGWRLFRTGPVGELRYYTSRLQQAEINSFCIPINDLAKINVFNINYFESVAPQPIVYCKSKEGQMGKLTFDWSEVQQRVEGLLPLFEKIEVMDARRKFKEKTKTLDYSQFCDLHLPQRNAILRFSDSYYEFQKGITLAQKPKDIQPKNLTTTRKNWCNLTDFFNHKLPETPIWSDFSVFADIALDFQELLKRIEANIELVRPEPTLWDQAFQLYSSLVFLRNYPENNKS
;
A
#
# COMPACT_ATOMS: atom_id res chain seq x y z
N MET A 1 0.66 -19.58 -52.19
CA MET A 1 1.35 -19.34 -50.90
C MET A 1 0.62 -18.42 -49.93
N MET A 2 0.34 -17.14 -50.22
CA MET A 2 -0.34 -16.26 -49.23
C MET A 2 -1.81 -16.63 -49.00
N GLU A 3 -2.50 -17.14 -50.02
CA GLU A 3 -3.85 -17.70 -49.91
C GLU A 3 -3.84 -19.03 -49.12
N GLU A 4 -2.89 -19.92 -49.39
CA GLU A 4 -2.69 -21.18 -48.63
C GLU A 4 -2.45 -20.92 -47.13
N VAL A 5 -1.71 -19.86 -46.77
CA VAL A 5 -1.54 -19.44 -45.37
C VAL A 5 -2.87 -18.99 -44.75
N ALA A 6 -3.69 -18.26 -45.51
CA ALA A 6 -4.98 -17.78 -45.03
C ALA A 6 -5.96 -18.94 -44.80
N GLU A 7 -5.99 -19.91 -45.72
CA GLU A 7 -6.76 -21.15 -45.61
C GLU A 7 -6.31 -21.99 -44.42
N ALA A 8 -5.00 -22.25 -44.28
CA ALA A 8 -4.47 -23.01 -43.14
C ALA A 8 -4.81 -22.37 -41.78
N LEU A 9 -4.80 -21.03 -41.69
CA LEU A 9 -5.22 -20.33 -40.48
C LEU A 9 -6.74 -20.42 -40.22
N GLN A 10 -7.54 -20.45 -41.28
CA GLN A 10 -9.00 -20.59 -41.18
C GLN A 10 -9.39 -22.01 -40.73
N ASP A 11 -8.68 -23.02 -41.22
CA ASP A 11 -8.86 -24.44 -40.88
C ASP A 11 -8.21 -24.83 -39.55
N ARG A 12 -7.58 -23.87 -38.86
CA ARG A 12 -6.82 -24.06 -37.60
C ARG A 12 -5.63 -25.01 -37.73
N ASP A 13 -5.12 -25.23 -38.94
CA ASP A 13 -3.86 -25.92 -39.18
C ASP A 13 -2.67 -24.98 -38.95
N TYR A 14 -2.40 -24.74 -37.66
CA TYR A 14 -1.33 -23.84 -37.24
C TYR A 14 0.07 -24.36 -37.60
N ARG A 15 0.23 -25.68 -37.78
CA ARG A 15 1.52 -26.29 -38.12
C ARG A 15 1.87 -25.98 -39.56
N THR A 16 0.93 -26.19 -40.47
CA THR A 16 1.11 -25.87 -41.90
C THR A 16 1.26 -24.36 -42.10
N ALA A 17 0.43 -23.55 -41.45
CA ALA A 17 0.55 -22.10 -41.48
C ALA A 17 1.94 -21.61 -41.01
N GLN A 18 2.50 -22.23 -39.95
CA GLN A 18 3.82 -21.87 -39.44
C GLN A 18 4.96 -22.22 -40.41
N ILE A 19 4.89 -23.37 -41.08
CA ILE A 19 5.91 -23.80 -42.06
C ILE A 19 5.92 -22.82 -43.24
N LEU A 20 4.76 -22.59 -43.85
CA LEU A 20 4.59 -21.68 -44.98
C LEU A 20 5.05 -20.26 -44.63
N LEU A 21 4.69 -19.75 -43.45
CA LEU A 21 5.11 -18.43 -43.01
C LEU A 21 6.60 -18.32 -42.72
N LYS A 22 7.26 -19.40 -42.28
CA LYS A 22 8.71 -19.41 -42.04
C LYS A 22 9.46 -19.30 -43.36
N GLU A 23 9.03 -20.02 -44.38
CA GLU A 23 9.58 -19.95 -45.73
C GLU A 23 9.38 -18.56 -46.35
N LEU A 24 8.14 -18.03 -46.28
CA LEU A 24 7.82 -16.69 -46.77
C LEU A 24 8.61 -15.57 -46.06
N LYS A 25 8.93 -15.75 -44.79
CA LYS A 25 9.74 -14.79 -44.04
C LYS A 25 11.22 -14.82 -44.43
N GLN A 26 11.72 -15.96 -44.90
CA GLN A 26 13.09 -16.07 -45.42
C GLN A 26 13.20 -15.46 -46.82
N SER A 27 12.21 -15.68 -47.68
CA SER A 27 12.19 -15.10 -49.03
C SER A 27 11.83 -13.62 -49.04
N GLU A 28 10.86 -13.19 -48.23
CA GLU A 28 10.30 -11.84 -48.25
C GLU A 28 10.17 -11.22 -46.84
N PRO A 29 11.28 -10.97 -46.14
CA PRO A 29 11.26 -10.52 -44.74
C PRO A 29 10.56 -9.16 -44.52
N GLN A 30 10.51 -8.31 -45.56
CA GLN A 30 9.91 -6.98 -45.50
C GLN A 30 8.45 -6.94 -45.98
N ASN A 31 7.87 -8.07 -46.43
CA ASN A 31 6.50 -8.09 -46.92
C ASN A 31 5.52 -7.87 -45.75
N PRO A 32 4.72 -6.77 -45.75
CA PRO A 32 3.79 -6.48 -44.67
C PRO A 32 2.70 -7.55 -44.47
N TRP A 33 2.32 -8.27 -45.52
CA TRP A 33 1.34 -9.35 -45.41
C TRP A 33 1.90 -10.58 -44.67
N VAL A 34 3.17 -10.91 -44.88
CA VAL A 34 3.83 -12.01 -44.15
C VAL A 34 3.86 -11.70 -42.66
N ASN A 35 4.20 -10.46 -42.31
CA ASN A 35 4.19 -9.98 -40.93
C ASN A 35 2.77 -9.95 -40.33
N PHE A 36 1.74 -9.60 -41.12
CA PHE A 36 0.34 -9.67 -40.69
C PHE A 36 -0.11 -11.10 -40.35
N TYR A 37 0.15 -12.06 -41.24
CA TYR A 37 -0.24 -13.45 -41.01
C TYR A 37 0.56 -14.11 -39.88
N MET A 38 1.83 -13.73 -39.68
CA MET A 38 2.59 -14.08 -38.48
C MET A 38 1.91 -13.58 -37.20
N ALA A 39 1.42 -12.34 -37.17
CA ALA A 39 0.67 -11.80 -36.03
C ALA A 39 -0.62 -12.59 -35.77
N ARG A 40 -1.35 -12.96 -36.83
CA ARG A 40 -2.59 -13.75 -36.74
C ARG A 40 -2.34 -15.18 -36.25
N LEU A 41 -1.22 -15.78 -36.64
CA LEU A 41 -0.77 -17.07 -36.10
C LEU A 41 -0.44 -16.96 -34.60
N TYR A 42 0.24 -15.90 -34.18
CA TYR A 42 0.53 -15.66 -32.76
C TYR A 42 -0.75 -15.39 -31.95
N GLU A 43 -1.70 -14.65 -32.49
CA GLU A 43 -3.03 -14.45 -31.90
C GLU A 43 -3.72 -15.81 -31.69
N SER A 44 -3.78 -16.64 -32.74
CA SER A 44 -4.49 -17.93 -32.73
C SER A 44 -3.83 -18.99 -31.84
N THR A 45 -2.51 -18.86 -31.60
CA THR A 45 -1.75 -19.77 -30.72
C THR A 45 -1.61 -19.24 -29.29
N GLY A 46 -2.34 -18.17 -28.94
CA GLY A 46 -2.39 -17.62 -27.58
C GLY A 46 -1.18 -16.75 -27.19
N LYS A 47 -0.27 -16.46 -28.12
CA LYS A 47 0.91 -15.60 -27.89
C LYS A 47 0.55 -14.12 -28.07
N LEU A 48 -0.45 -13.66 -27.31
CA LEU A 48 -1.11 -12.35 -27.49
C LEU A 48 -0.14 -11.17 -27.45
N ALA A 49 0.79 -11.12 -26.49
CA ALA A 49 1.77 -10.04 -26.39
C ALA A 49 2.69 -9.94 -27.62
N THR A 50 3.03 -11.09 -28.23
CA THR A 50 3.84 -11.09 -29.46
C THR A 50 3.01 -10.66 -30.67
N ALA A 51 1.75 -11.09 -30.76
CA ALA A 51 0.83 -10.65 -31.79
C ALA A 51 0.60 -9.13 -31.74
N GLU A 52 0.35 -8.59 -30.54
CA GLU A 52 0.14 -7.16 -30.29
C GLU A 52 1.34 -6.34 -30.79
N LYS A 53 2.57 -6.76 -30.45
CA LYS A 53 3.81 -6.08 -30.88
C LYS A 53 3.91 -6.03 -32.40
N VAL A 54 3.62 -7.14 -33.09
CA VAL A 54 3.69 -7.21 -34.55
C VAL A 54 2.60 -6.34 -35.19
N TYR A 55 1.37 -6.37 -34.68
CA TYR A 55 0.30 -5.48 -35.17
C TYR A 55 0.65 -4.00 -35.00
N ARG A 56 1.18 -3.58 -33.84
CA ARG A 56 1.63 -2.20 -33.63
C ARG A 56 2.78 -1.81 -34.55
N GLN A 57 3.69 -2.73 -34.88
CA GLN A 57 4.76 -2.48 -35.86
C GLN A 57 4.19 -2.29 -37.28
N LEU A 58 3.22 -3.11 -37.68
CA LEU A 58 2.55 -2.97 -38.98
C LEU A 58 1.88 -1.61 -39.13
N LEU A 59 1.18 -1.12 -38.09
CA LEU A 59 0.54 0.19 -38.11
C LEU A 59 1.51 1.37 -38.28
N LYS A 60 2.79 1.20 -37.93
CA LYS A 60 3.83 2.23 -38.10
C LYS A 60 4.57 2.12 -39.43
N GLY A 61 4.65 0.92 -40.01
CA GLY A 61 5.56 0.60 -41.10
C GLY A 61 4.90 0.38 -42.47
N THR A 62 3.57 0.33 -42.57
CA THR A 62 2.88 0.10 -43.84
C THR A 62 1.93 1.23 -44.22
N THR A 63 1.81 1.49 -45.52
CA THR A 63 0.80 2.38 -46.11
C THR A 63 -0.39 1.62 -46.67
N ASN A 64 -0.36 0.28 -46.65
CA ASN A 64 -1.44 -0.56 -47.17
C ASN A 64 -2.68 -0.47 -46.28
N THR A 65 -3.74 0.18 -46.78
CA THR A 65 -4.98 0.45 -46.05
C THR A 65 -5.71 -0.82 -45.59
N LYS A 66 -5.64 -1.92 -46.35
CA LYS A 66 -6.23 -3.20 -45.95
C LYS A 66 -5.51 -3.79 -44.73
N ILE A 67 -4.18 -3.79 -44.75
CA ILE A 67 -3.36 -4.30 -43.63
C ILE A 67 -3.55 -3.42 -42.39
N ILE A 68 -3.59 -2.09 -42.55
CA ILE A 68 -3.85 -1.16 -41.44
C ILE A 68 -5.20 -1.48 -40.78
N THR A 69 -6.26 -1.65 -41.58
CA THR A 69 -7.60 -1.95 -41.07
C THR A 69 -7.63 -3.30 -40.35
N GLN A 70 -7.04 -4.33 -40.95
CA GLN A 70 -6.99 -5.68 -40.37
C GLN A 70 -6.11 -5.74 -39.10
N ALA A 71 -5.00 -4.99 -39.05
CA ALA A 71 -4.16 -4.91 -37.86
C ALA A 71 -4.87 -4.20 -36.70
N ARG A 72 -5.67 -3.15 -36.97
CA ARG A 72 -6.52 -2.51 -35.96
C ARG A 72 -7.58 -3.48 -35.43
N GLN A 73 -8.21 -4.26 -36.31
CA GLN A 73 -9.16 -5.29 -35.88
C GLN A 73 -8.50 -6.38 -35.04
N GLY A 74 -7.28 -6.80 -35.39
CA GLY A 74 -6.49 -7.74 -34.59
C GLY A 74 -6.19 -7.20 -33.19
N LEU A 75 -5.78 -5.93 -33.07
CA LEU A 75 -5.58 -5.29 -31.77
C LEU A 75 -6.87 -5.24 -30.95
N ALA A 76 -8.01 -4.89 -31.57
CA ALA A 76 -9.31 -4.87 -30.89
C ALA A 76 -9.73 -6.25 -30.37
N ARG A 77 -9.45 -7.33 -31.12
CA ARG A 77 -9.71 -8.71 -30.67
C ARG A 77 -8.82 -9.11 -29.49
N ILE A 78 -7.53 -8.80 -29.57
CA ILE A 78 -6.59 -9.05 -28.45
C ILE A 78 -7.05 -8.33 -27.20
N GLU A 79 -7.43 -7.05 -27.32
CA GLU A 79 -7.94 -6.26 -26.20
C GLU A 79 -9.22 -6.88 -25.60
N ALA A 80 -10.17 -7.31 -26.43
CA ALA A 80 -11.38 -7.99 -25.98
C ALA A 80 -11.06 -9.30 -25.22
N ILE A 81 -10.11 -10.10 -25.71
CA ILE A 81 -9.67 -11.33 -25.05
C ILE A 81 -9.04 -11.00 -23.68
N GLU A 82 -8.14 -10.02 -23.62
CA GLU A 82 -7.49 -9.63 -22.36
C GLU A 82 -8.50 -9.09 -21.33
N VAL A 83 -9.50 -8.32 -21.76
CA VAL A 83 -10.59 -7.82 -20.90
C VAL A 83 -11.43 -8.97 -20.35
N GLU A 84 -11.81 -9.94 -21.18
CA GLU A 84 -12.63 -11.07 -20.73
C GLU A 84 -11.84 -12.02 -19.80
N GLN A 85 -10.56 -12.27 -20.10
CA GLN A 85 -9.67 -13.02 -19.21
C GLN A 85 -9.53 -12.34 -17.85
N LYS A 86 -9.34 -11.02 -17.84
CA LYS A 86 -9.29 -10.22 -16.60
C LYS A 86 -10.60 -10.33 -15.83
N ARG A 87 -11.75 -10.16 -16.50
CA ARG A 87 -13.07 -10.24 -15.88
C ARG A 87 -13.32 -11.60 -15.25
N THR A 88 -12.99 -12.68 -15.97
CA THR A 88 -13.11 -14.06 -15.48
C THR A 88 -12.20 -14.30 -14.27
N ALA A 89 -10.94 -13.86 -14.33
CA ALA A 89 -10.00 -14.01 -13.22
C ALA A 89 -10.47 -13.26 -11.96
N ILE A 90 -11.00 -12.05 -12.11
CA ILE A 90 -11.57 -11.28 -10.99
C ILE A 90 -12.83 -11.98 -10.46
N ALA A 91 -13.73 -12.47 -11.32
CA ALA A 91 -14.92 -13.19 -10.90
C ALA A 91 -14.59 -14.45 -10.07
N ASN A 92 -13.58 -15.21 -10.50
CA ASN A 92 -13.08 -16.36 -9.76
C ASN A 92 -12.50 -15.95 -8.39
N ALA A 93 -11.68 -14.90 -8.34
CA ALA A 93 -11.11 -14.39 -7.08
C ALA A 93 -12.18 -13.84 -6.12
N LEU A 94 -13.28 -13.29 -6.64
CA LEU A 94 -14.42 -12.85 -5.83
C LEU A 94 -15.25 -14.01 -5.29
N ALA A 95 -15.21 -15.18 -5.94
CA ALA A 95 -15.92 -16.38 -5.50
C ALA A 95 -15.18 -17.13 -4.37
N GLU A 96 -13.90 -16.85 -4.15
CA GLU A 96 -13.13 -17.39 -3.03
C GLU A 96 -13.66 -16.90 -1.67
N PRO A 97 -13.51 -17.70 -0.58
CA PRO A 97 -13.85 -17.26 0.77
C PRO A 97 -13.15 -15.95 1.14
N GLY A 98 -13.90 -14.99 1.67
CA GLY A 98 -13.42 -13.65 1.98
C GLY A 98 -13.18 -12.74 0.76
N GLY A 99 -13.36 -13.23 -0.47
CA GLY A 99 -13.09 -12.45 -1.69
C GLY A 99 -13.98 -11.20 -1.84
N LYS A 100 -15.18 -11.21 -1.27
CA LYS A 100 -16.10 -10.06 -1.27
C LYS A 100 -15.91 -9.10 -0.10
N GLU A 101 -15.06 -9.45 0.86
CA GLU A 101 -14.80 -8.57 2.00
C GLU A 101 -14.13 -7.28 1.53
N PRO A 102 -14.36 -6.15 2.21
CA PRO A 102 -13.75 -4.89 1.82
C PRO A 102 -12.26 -4.92 2.24
N GLY A 103 -11.38 -4.51 1.33
CA GLY A 103 -9.94 -4.53 1.51
C GLY A 103 -9.27 -3.27 0.99
N ILE A 104 -7.97 -3.20 1.24
CA ILE A 104 -7.10 -2.09 0.87
C ILE A 104 -5.89 -2.64 0.13
N LEU A 105 -5.52 -1.99 -0.97
CA LEU A 105 -4.30 -2.24 -1.72
C LEU A 105 -3.27 -1.15 -1.43
N ILE A 106 -2.11 -1.56 -0.93
CA ILE A 106 -0.97 -0.71 -0.63
C ILE A 106 0.13 -0.93 -1.67
N LEU A 107 0.69 0.17 -2.17
CA LEU A 107 1.92 0.17 -2.97
C LEU A 107 3.10 0.50 -2.06
N GLU A 108 4.16 -0.28 -2.18
CA GLU A 108 5.41 -0.04 -1.46
C GLU A 108 6.34 0.88 -2.27
N GLN A 109 7.32 1.49 -1.60
CA GLN A 109 8.27 2.41 -2.21
C GLN A 109 8.99 1.78 -3.41
N ILE A 110 9.12 2.56 -4.47
CA ILE A 110 9.85 2.18 -5.67
C ILE A 110 11.13 2.99 -5.78
N ALA A 111 12.24 2.29 -5.96
CA ALA A 111 13.55 2.90 -6.13
C ALA A 111 13.57 3.83 -7.37
N PRO A 112 14.23 5.00 -7.29
CA PRO A 112 14.22 6.00 -8.36
C PRO A 112 14.59 5.46 -9.74
N GLU A 113 15.57 4.56 -9.80
CA GLU A 113 16.08 3.91 -11.00
C GLU A 113 15.06 2.98 -11.67
N MET A 114 14.20 2.34 -10.89
CA MET A 114 13.15 1.43 -11.38
C MET A 114 11.85 2.16 -11.74
N ARG A 115 11.72 3.44 -11.37
CA ARG A 115 10.45 4.18 -11.47
C ARG A 115 9.89 4.27 -12.89
N LYS A 116 10.76 4.40 -13.90
CA LYS A 116 10.32 4.50 -15.31
C LYS A 116 9.76 3.16 -15.82
N THR A 117 10.49 2.08 -15.58
CA THR A 117 10.10 0.72 -16.03
C THR A 117 8.90 0.22 -15.24
N ALA A 118 8.88 0.41 -13.92
CA ALA A 118 7.73 0.12 -13.07
C ALA A 118 6.49 0.92 -13.50
N GLY A 119 6.64 2.21 -13.85
CA GLY A 119 5.53 3.03 -14.38
C GLY A 119 4.88 2.45 -15.63
N GLN A 120 5.68 1.94 -16.57
CA GLN A 120 5.16 1.30 -17.78
C GLN A 120 4.45 -0.02 -17.49
N LYS A 121 5.02 -0.86 -16.61
CA LYS A 121 4.40 -2.12 -16.19
C LYS A 121 3.08 -1.86 -15.44
N PHE A 122 3.09 -0.90 -14.51
CA PHE A 122 1.92 -0.46 -13.74
C PHE A 122 0.80 0.04 -14.65
N ALA A 123 1.15 0.89 -15.63
CA ALA A 123 0.22 1.42 -16.62
C ALA A 123 -0.52 0.30 -17.37
N ARG A 124 0.20 -0.74 -17.80
CA ARG A 124 -0.40 -1.89 -18.48
C ARG A 124 -1.36 -2.66 -17.56
N ILE A 125 -0.96 -2.94 -16.33
CA ILE A 125 -1.77 -3.71 -15.36
C ILE A 125 -3.05 -2.96 -15.00
N MET A 126 -2.92 -1.65 -14.75
CA MET A 126 -4.02 -0.80 -14.31
C MET A 126 -4.82 -0.19 -15.48
N GLN A 127 -4.40 -0.43 -16.72
CA GLN A 127 -5.00 0.16 -17.94
C GLN A 127 -5.04 1.70 -17.86
N LEU A 128 -3.91 2.29 -17.45
CA LEU A 128 -3.72 3.74 -17.32
C LEU A 128 -2.73 4.25 -18.37
N ASP A 129 -2.74 5.56 -18.60
CA ASP A 129 -1.66 6.21 -19.34
C ASP A 129 -0.31 6.09 -18.57
N PRO A 130 0.83 5.83 -19.24
CA PRO A 130 2.13 5.68 -18.58
C PRO A 130 2.59 6.85 -17.73
N TYR A 131 2.25 8.09 -18.11
CA TYR A 131 2.61 9.27 -17.32
C TYR A 131 1.80 9.31 -16.02
N VAL A 132 0.48 9.14 -16.10
CA VAL A 132 -0.41 9.10 -14.92
C VAL A 132 -0.03 7.94 -13.99
N ALA A 133 0.19 6.76 -14.54
CA ALA A 133 0.65 5.57 -13.82
C ALA A 133 1.92 5.84 -13.00
N ARG A 134 2.91 6.52 -13.59
CA ARG A 134 4.17 6.84 -12.93
C ARG A 134 4.01 7.83 -11.76
N LEU A 135 3.02 8.72 -11.82
CA LEU A 135 2.69 9.63 -10.71
C LEU A 135 2.01 8.92 -9.54
N GLN A 136 1.36 7.79 -9.79
CA GLN A 136 0.73 6.98 -8.75
C GLN A 136 1.75 6.18 -7.92
N LEU A 137 2.93 5.88 -8.47
CA LEU A 137 3.95 5.10 -7.77
C LEU A 137 4.63 5.90 -6.65
N PRO A 138 4.70 5.39 -5.40
CA PRO A 138 5.35 6.11 -4.30
C PRO A 138 6.87 6.11 -4.45
N GLY A 139 7.47 7.28 -4.22
CA GLY A 139 8.94 7.42 -4.14
C GLY A 139 9.51 7.22 -2.74
N ARG A 140 8.65 7.27 -1.72
CA ARG A 140 8.97 7.08 -0.30
C ARG A 140 7.76 6.50 0.40
N GLY A 141 8.00 5.63 1.38
CA GLY A 141 6.96 5.09 2.26
C GLY A 141 5.90 4.28 1.51
N TRP A 142 4.79 4.04 2.19
CA TRP A 142 3.65 3.33 1.64
C TRP A 142 2.60 4.28 1.09
N ARG A 143 1.92 3.85 0.03
CA ARG A 143 0.77 4.56 -0.54
C ARG A 143 -0.47 3.70 -0.48
N LEU A 144 -1.51 4.22 0.16
CA LEU A 144 -2.86 3.71 0.01
C LEU A 144 -3.32 4.01 -1.43
N PHE A 145 -3.40 2.97 -2.26
CA PHE A 145 -3.67 3.14 -3.69
C PHE A 145 -5.14 2.94 -4.02
N ARG A 146 -5.76 1.89 -3.47
CA ARG A 146 -7.15 1.54 -3.81
C ARG A 146 -7.85 0.79 -2.69
N THR A 147 -9.16 0.97 -2.61
CA THR A 147 -10.07 0.17 -1.79
C THR A 147 -11.03 -0.61 -2.70
N GLY A 148 -11.52 -1.75 -2.24
CA GLY A 148 -12.42 -2.61 -3.01
C GLY A 148 -12.52 -4.02 -2.43
N PRO A 149 -13.22 -4.94 -3.10
CA PRO A 149 -13.28 -6.33 -2.67
C PRO A 149 -11.89 -6.99 -2.64
N VAL A 150 -11.58 -7.72 -1.58
CA VAL A 150 -10.27 -8.38 -1.37
C VAL A 150 -9.88 -9.27 -2.56
N GLY A 151 -10.83 -9.99 -3.17
CA GLY A 151 -10.56 -10.85 -4.33
C GLY A 151 -10.06 -10.07 -5.54
N GLU A 152 -10.71 -8.94 -5.87
CA GLU A 152 -10.25 -8.05 -6.94
C GLU A 152 -8.87 -7.46 -6.61
N LEU A 153 -8.67 -7.02 -5.37
CA LEU A 153 -7.41 -6.42 -4.95
C LEU A 153 -6.25 -7.45 -4.96
N ARG A 154 -6.48 -8.69 -4.52
CA ARG A 154 -5.51 -9.79 -4.61
C ARG A 154 -5.11 -10.09 -6.05
N TYR A 155 -6.07 -10.05 -6.99
CA TYR A 155 -5.76 -10.19 -8.41
C TYR A 155 -4.75 -9.12 -8.85
N TYR A 156 -4.98 -7.85 -8.53
CA TYR A 156 -4.03 -6.78 -8.87
C TYR A 156 -2.70 -6.92 -8.14
N THR A 157 -2.69 -7.23 -6.85
CA THR A 157 -1.46 -7.48 -6.07
C THR A 157 -0.60 -8.55 -6.72
N SER A 158 -1.19 -9.68 -7.10
CA SER A 158 -0.47 -10.78 -7.76
C SER A 158 0.14 -10.33 -9.10
N ARG A 159 -0.62 -9.61 -9.93
CA ARG A 159 -0.13 -9.06 -11.20
C ARG A 159 1.00 -8.04 -11.01
N LEU A 160 0.89 -7.18 -9.99
CA LEU A 160 1.92 -6.20 -9.64
C LEU A 160 3.21 -6.88 -9.17
N GLN A 161 3.11 -7.87 -8.29
CA GLN A 161 4.26 -8.63 -7.81
C GLN A 161 4.95 -9.41 -8.94
N GLN A 162 4.20 -10.05 -9.84
CA GLN A 162 4.75 -10.69 -11.05
C GLN A 162 5.50 -9.68 -11.96
N ALA A 163 5.13 -8.41 -11.89
CA ALA A 163 5.78 -7.32 -12.60
C ALA A 163 6.92 -6.66 -11.80
N GLU A 164 7.32 -7.24 -10.65
CA GLU A 164 8.36 -6.72 -9.74
C GLU A 164 7.97 -5.37 -9.11
N ILE A 165 6.67 -5.14 -8.92
CA ILE A 165 6.14 -3.98 -8.20
C ILE A 165 5.62 -4.47 -6.85
N ASN A 166 6.37 -4.15 -5.79
CA ASN A 166 6.03 -4.53 -4.43
C ASN A 166 4.70 -3.88 -4.01
N SER A 167 3.77 -4.74 -3.61
CA SER A 167 2.44 -4.34 -3.16
C SER A 167 1.85 -5.45 -2.31
N PHE A 168 0.87 -5.09 -1.49
CA PHE A 168 0.13 -6.04 -0.67
C PHE A 168 -1.31 -5.60 -0.51
N CYS A 169 -2.18 -6.57 -0.21
CA CYS A 169 -3.60 -6.36 0.02
C CYS A 169 -3.99 -6.91 1.39
N ILE A 170 -4.76 -6.15 2.16
CA ILE A 170 -5.24 -6.53 3.49
C ILE A 170 -6.76 -6.32 3.58
N PRO A 171 -7.53 -7.28 4.12
CA PRO A 171 -8.92 -7.08 4.49
C PRO A 171 -9.05 -6.02 5.60
N ILE A 172 -10.03 -5.13 5.51
CA ILE A 172 -10.23 -4.10 6.55
C ILE A 172 -10.64 -4.72 7.88
N ASN A 173 -11.40 -5.82 7.83
CA ASN A 173 -11.85 -6.54 9.02
C ASN A 173 -10.68 -7.08 9.87
N ASP A 174 -9.54 -7.34 9.24
CA ASP A 174 -8.35 -7.83 9.93
C ASP A 174 -7.72 -6.76 10.83
N LEU A 175 -7.95 -5.47 10.55
CA LEU A 175 -7.47 -4.36 11.39
C LEU A 175 -8.14 -4.38 12.77
N ALA A 176 -9.42 -4.73 12.83
CA ALA A 176 -10.20 -4.77 14.08
C ALA A 176 -9.86 -5.97 14.98
N LYS A 177 -9.14 -6.97 14.44
CA LYS A 177 -8.71 -8.15 15.21
C LYS A 177 -7.51 -7.85 16.11
N ILE A 178 -6.78 -6.77 15.84
CA ILE A 178 -5.57 -6.40 16.59
C ILE A 178 -5.97 -5.74 17.91
N ASN A 179 -5.41 -6.21 19.02
CA ASN A 179 -5.65 -5.62 20.32
C ASN A 179 -4.75 -4.41 20.53
N VAL A 180 -5.33 -3.22 20.68
CA VAL A 180 -4.57 -1.99 20.97
C VAL A 180 -4.74 -1.64 22.44
N PHE A 181 -3.62 -1.47 23.14
CA PHE A 181 -3.56 -1.03 24.52
C PHE A 181 -2.89 0.34 24.61
N ASN A 182 -3.62 1.36 25.07
CA ASN A 182 -3.05 2.69 25.31
C ASN A 182 -2.28 2.65 26.63
N ILE A 183 -0.98 2.95 26.58
CA ILE A 183 -0.09 2.84 27.73
C ILE A 183 -0.03 4.16 28.48
N ASN A 184 -0.42 4.12 29.76
CA ASN A 184 -0.34 5.26 30.66
C ASN A 184 1.07 5.42 31.22
N TYR A 185 1.67 4.36 31.76
CA TYR A 185 3.04 4.40 32.28
C TYR A 185 3.63 3.00 32.49
N PHE A 186 4.96 2.92 32.56
CA PHE A 186 5.68 1.76 33.06
C PHE A 186 5.70 1.76 34.60
N GLU A 187 5.17 0.71 35.22
CA GLU A 187 5.32 0.44 36.65
C GLU A 187 6.73 -0.09 36.95
N SER A 188 7.21 -1.02 36.13
CA SER A 188 8.57 -1.54 36.18
C SER A 188 9.07 -1.86 34.78
N VAL A 189 10.39 -1.90 34.61
CA VAL A 189 11.09 -2.34 33.38
C VAL A 189 12.09 -3.47 33.62
N ALA A 190 12.26 -3.89 34.88
CA ALA A 190 13.16 -4.96 35.30
C ALA A 190 12.61 -5.68 36.55
N PRO A 191 12.74 -7.02 36.66
CA PRO A 191 13.36 -7.92 35.68
C PRO A 191 12.53 -8.09 34.39
N GLN A 192 11.23 -7.81 34.44
CA GLN A 192 10.31 -7.86 33.29
C GLN A 192 9.47 -6.56 33.24
N PRO A 193 9.20 -5.98 32.06
CA PRO A 193 8.40 -4.78 31.97
C PRO A 193 6.92 -5.03 32.31
N ILE A 194 6.38 -4.13 33.14
CA ILE A 194 4.98 -4.07 33.53
C ILE A 194 4.46 -2.68 33.17
N VAL A 195 3.43 -2.63 32.34
CA VAL A 195 2.77 -1.39 31.92
C VAL A 195 1.36 -1.32 32.48
N TYR A 196 0.98 -0.13 32.93
CA TYR A 196 -0.42 0.22 33.15
C TYR A 196 -1.00 0.72 31.84
N CYS A 197 -2.14 0.15 31.46
CA CYS A 197 -2.74 0.42 30.16
C CYS A 197 -4.27 0.43 30.20
N LYS A 198 -4.84 1.03 29.17
CA LYS A 198 -6.28 1.06 28.90
C LYS A 198 -6.58 0.22 27.65
N SER A 199 -7.54 -0.71 27.75
CA SER A 199 -8.02 -1.48 26.59
C SER A 199 -8.89 -0.63 25.65
N LYS A 200 -9.26 -1.19 24.51
CA LYS A 200 -10.22 -0.56 23.57
C LYS A 200 -11.58 -0.25 24.21
N GLU A 201 -12.04 -1.09 25.14
CA GLU A 201 -13.29 -0.88 25.92
C GLU A 201 -13.12 0.17 27.03
N GLY A 202 -11.91 0.73 27.16
CA GLY A 202 -11.58 1.72 28.15
C GLY A 202 -11.29 1.18 29.55
N GLN A 203 -11.12 -0.13 29.68
CA GLN A 203 -10.83 -0.77 30.96
C GLN A 203 -9.36 -0.59 31.33
N MET A 204 -9.10 -0.13 32.55
CA MET A 204 -7.75 -0.03 33.09
C MET A 204 -7.25 -1.41 33.53
N GLY A 205 -6.00 -1.70 33.19
CA GLY A 205 -5.35 -2.96 33.56
C GLY A 205 -3.84 -2.84 33.60
N LYS A 206 -3.21 -3.98 33.87
CA LYS A 206 -1.76 -4.17 33.78
C LYS A 206 -1.46 -5.20 32.71
N LEU A 207 -0.38 -4.98 31.97
CA LEU A 207 0.15 -5.95 31.03
C LEU A 207 1.65 -6.15 31.31
N THR A 208 2.06 -7.41 31.32
CA THR A 208 3.45 -7.83 31.47
C THR A 208 3.90 -8.50 30.19
N PHE A 209 5.10 -8.19 29.70
CA PHE A 209 5.67 -8.73 28.47
C PHE A 209 7.19 -8.82 28.55
N ASP A 210 7.85 -9.49 27.61
CA ASP A 210 9.31 -9.49 27.47
C ASP A 210 9.75 -8.57 26.33
N TRP A 211 10.88 -7.88 26.49
CA TRP A 211 11.42 -7.00 25.45
C TRP A 211 11.67 -7.73 24.13
N SER A 212 12.00 -9.03 24.18
CA SER A 212 12.16 -9.89 23.00
C SER A 212 10.86 -10.15 22.23
N GLU A 213 9.70 -9.91 22.83
CA GLU A 213 8.40 -9.99 22.13
C GLU A 213 8.17 -8.78 21.22
N VAL A 214 8.90 -7.67 21.44
CA VAL A 214 8.75 -6.48 20.61
C VAL A 214 9.52 -6.66 19.31
N GLN A 215 8.77 -6.87 18.24
CA GLN A 215 9.35 -7.21 16.94
C GLN A 215 9.52 -6.02 16.00
N GLN A 216 8.81 -4.92 16.25
CA GLN A 216 8.90 -3.70 15.45
C GLN A 216 8.31 -2.52 16.23
N ARG A 217 8.72 -1.31 15.83
CA ARG A 217 8.23 -0.04 16.37
C ARG A 217 7.64 0.81 15.27
N VAL A 218 6.50 1.44 15.51
CA VAL A 218 5.90 2.42 14.60
C VAL A 218 5.86 3.78 15.28
N GLU A 219 6.30 4.82 14.59
CA GLU A 219 6.33 6.19 15.10
C GLU A 219 5.49 7.11 14.21
N GLY A 220 4.83 8.08 14.83
CA GLY A 220 4.02 9.06 14.13
C GLY A 220 3.87 10.37 14.86
N LEU A 221 3.60 11.42 14.08
CA LEU A 221 3.24 12.75 14.55
C LEU A 221 1.82 13.05 14.13
N LEU A 222 0.93 13.24 15.10
CA LEU A 222 -0.48 13.53 14.83
C LEU A 222 -0.73 15.02 15.07
N PRO A 223 -1.26 15.76 14.08
CA PRO A 223 -1.49 17.20 14.24
C PRO A 223 -2.58 17.50 15.27
N LEU A 224 -2.36 18.56 16.04
CA LEU A 224 -3.34 19.19 16.92
C LEU A 224 -3.81 20.48 16.25
N PHE A 225 -5.10 20.58 15.99
CA PHE A 225 -5.69 21.68 15.23
C PHE A 225 -6.36 22.72 16.13
N GLU A 226 -6.32 23.97 15.69
CA GLU A 226 -7.08 25.09 16.28
C GLU A 226 -7.85 25.82 15.17
N LYS A 227 -9.04 26.33 15.51
CA LYS A 227 -9.80 27.23 14.65
C LYS A 227 -9.34 28.66 14.87
N ILE A 228 -8.87 29.30 13.81
CA ILE A 228 -8.53 30.72 13.82
C ILE A 228 -9.48 31.49 12.90
N GLU A 229 -9.94 32.66 13.32
CA GLU A 229 -10.65 33.58 12.45
C GLU A 229 -9.63 34.41 11.66
N VAL A 230 -9.64 34.26 10.33
CA VAL A 230 -8.78 35.04 9.44
C VAL A 230 -9.64 36.01 8.65
N MET A 231 -9.26 37.27 8.66
CA MET A 231 -9.91 38.29 7.85
C MET A 231 -9.49 38.12 6.38
N ASP A 232 -10.45 37.93 5.48
CA ASP A 232 -10.18 37.82 4.05
C ASP A 232 -9.90 39.21 3.42
N ALA A 233 -9.47 39.21 2.15
CA ALA A 233 -9.17 40.45 1.41
C ALA A 233 -10.37 41.41 1.28
N ARG A 234 -11.59 40.97 1.64
CA ARG A 234 -12.83 41.76 1.64
C ARG A 234 -13.30 42.13 3.05
N ARG A 235 -12.42 42.01 4.06
CA ARG A 235 -12.71 42.28 5.49
C ARG A 235 -13.81 41.40 6.09
N LYS A 236 -14.03 40.18 5.56
CA LYS A 236 -14.91 39.20 6.19
C LYS A 236 -14.08 38.19 6.98
N PHE A 237 -14.49 37.91 8.20
CA PHE A 237 -13.91 36.83 8.99
C PHE A 237 -14.28 35.49 8.36
N LYS A 238 -13.27 34.65 8.14
CA LYS A 238 -13.42 33.27 7.73
C LYS A 238 -12.72 32.39 8.74
N GLU A 239 -13.42 31.38 9.24
CA GLU A 239 -12.79 30.32 10.01
C GLU A 239 -11.79 29.57 9.12
N LYS A 240 -10.58 29.39 9.64
CA LYS A 240 -9.55 28.57 9.03
C LYS A 240 -8.96 27.66 10.10
N THR A 241 -8.86 26.38 9.80
CA THR A 241 -8.15 25.44 10.66
C THR A 241 -6.64 25.58 10.44
N LYS A 242 -5.88 25.69 11.52
CA LYS A 242 -4.42 25.72 11.50
C LYS A 242 -3.87 24.65 12.45
N THR A 243 -2.81 23.96 12.04
CA THR A 243 -2.06 23.09 12.95
C THR A 243 -1.34 23.94 13.99
N LEU A 244 -1.67 23.73 15.26
CA LEU A 244 -1.10 24.43 16.41
C LEU A 244 0.15 23.71 16.92
N ASP A 245 0.06 22.39 17.08
CA ASP A 245 1.13 21.53 17.60
C ASP A 245 0.98 20.10 17.06
N TYR A 246 1.81 19.18 17.52
CA TYR A 246 1.74 17.76 17.22
C TYR A 246 1.81 16.94 18.51
N SER A 247 1.04 15.86 18.57
CA SER A 247 1.27 14.81 19.56
C SER A 247 2.12 13.70 18.95
N GLN A 248 3.09 13.23 19.74
CA GLN A 248 3.98 12.15 19.36
C GLN A 248 3.38 10.81 19.76
N PHE A 249 3.49 9.83 18.86
CA PHE A 249 3.03 8.46 19.05
C PHE A 249 4.15 7.47 18.78
N CYS A 250 4.14 6.40 19.56
CA CYS A 250 5.03 5.25 19.41
C CYS A 250 4.24 3.98 19.71
N ASP A 251 4.14 3.08 18.75
CA ASP A 251 3.51 1.77 18.91
C ASP A 251 4.61 0.71 18.98
N LEU A 252 4.61 -0.10 20.05
CA LEU A 252 5.41 -1.33 20.14
C LEU A 252 4.53 -2.51 19.72
N HIS A 253 4.96 -3.26 18.72
CA HIS A 253 4.19 -4.40 18.22
C HIS A 253 4.64 -5.68 18.89
N LEU A 254 3.68 -6.44 19.42
CA LEU A 254 3.86 -7.76 20.02
C LEU A 254 3.07 -8.77 19.17
N PRO A 255 3.63 -9.24 18.03
CA PRO A 255 2.90 -10.06 17.07
C PRO A 255 2.36 -11.35 17.67
N GLN A 256 3.14 -12.03 18.51
CA GLN A 256 2.76 -13.30 19.14
C GLN A 256 1.51 -13.17 20.03
N ARG A 257 1.22 -11.96 20.52
CA ARG A 257 0.03 -11.65 21.34
C ARG A 257 -1.10 -10.98 20.54
N ASN A 258 -0.91 -10.82 19.23
CA ASN A 258 -1.77 -10.04 18.36
C ASN A 258 -2.07 -8.64 18.94
N ALA A 259 -1.05 -7.98 19.50
CA ALA A 259 -1.22 -6.78 20.31
C ALA A 259 -0.27 -5.63 19.94
N ILE A 260 -0.77 -4.41 20.09
CA ILE A 260 -0.03 -3.16 19.94
C ILE A 260 -0.08 -2.41 21.28
N LEU A 261 1.09 -2.08 21.82
CA LEU A 261 1.22 -1.19 22.98
C LEU A 261 1.47 0.22 22.46
N ARG A 262 0.47 1.09 22.57
CA ARG A 262 0.48 2.45 22.03
C ARG A 262 0.84 3.46 23.11
N PHE A 263 1.87 4.25 22.85
CA PHE A 263 2.36 5.31 23.71
C PHE A 263 2.08 6.66 23.03
N SER A 264 1.72 7.66 23.83
CA SER A 264 1.60 9.05 23.36
C SER A 264 2.09 10.03 24.41
N ASP A 265 2.76 11.09 23.98
CA ASP A 265 3.17 12.18 24.87
C ASP A 265 1.98 12.94 25.50
N SER A 266 0.79 12.82 24.92
CA SER A 266 -0.42 13.49 25.39
C SER A 266 -1.03 12.86 26.65
N TYR A 267 -0.96 11.54 26.80
CA TYR A 267 -1.58 10.83 27.94
C TYR A 267 -0.61 9.97 28.74
N TYR A 268 0.66 9.85 28.33
CA TYR A 268 1.64 9.13 29.12
C TYR A 268 1.96 9.89 30.43
N GLU A 269 1.75 9.23 31.56
CA GLU A 269 1.88 9.77 32.91
C GLU A 269 3.34 9.68 33.41
N PHE A 270 4.21 10.55 32.89
CA PHE A 270 5.65 10.58 33.23
C PHE A 270 5.96 10.75 34.73
N GLN A 271 5.00 11.19 35.54
CA GLN A 271 5.13 11.37 36.98
C GLN A 271 4.87 10.09 37.79
N LYS A 272 4.24 9.06 37.20
CA LYS A 272 3.67 7.91 37.92
C LYS A 272 4.33 6.56 37.61
N GLY A 273 5.52 6.56 37.01
CA GLY A 273 6.23 5.34 36.63
C GLY A 273 7.73 5.38 36.91
N ILE A 274 8.47 4.61 36.12
CA ILE A 274 9.93 4.55 36.21
C ILE A 274 10.60 5.90 35.91
N THR A 275 11.80 6.10 36.46
CA THR A 275 12.65 7.23 36.07
C THR A 275 13.41 6.89 34.79
N LEU A 276 13.15 7.63 33.71
CA LEU A 276 13.77 7.42 32.39
C LEU A 276 15.13 8.12 32.22
N ALA A 277 15.44 9.11 33.06
CA ALA A 277 16.72 9.83 33.00
C ALA A 277 17.79 9.16 33.87
N GLN A 278 18.95 8.85 33.29
CA GLN A 278 20.17 8.61 34.07
C GLN A 278 20.61 9.95 34.69
N LYS A 279 20.35 10.17 35.97
CA LYS A 279 20.84 11.37 36.67
C LYS A 279 22.32 11.21 37.02
N PRO A 280 23.20 12.19 36.73
CA PRO A 280 24.43 12.37 37.49
C PRO A 280 24.09 12.60 38.96
N LYS A 281 24.86 12.03 39.90
CA LYS A 281 24.52 11.93 41.32
C LYS A 281 24.44 13.24 42.12
N ASP A 282 24.72 14.42 41.56
CA ASP A 282 24.95 15.63 42.38
C ASP A 282 24.16 16.90 42.00
N ILE A 283 22.93 16.80 41.49
CA ILE A 283 22.07 18.00 41.35
C ILE A 283 20.64 17.71 41.80
N GLN A 284 20.23 18.38 42.88
CA GLN A 284 18.83 18.43 43.32
C GLN A 284 17.95 18.98 42.18
N PRO A 285 16.93 18.25 41.70
CA PRO A 285 16.11 18.74 40.61
C PRO A 285 14.98 19.61 41.16
N LYS A 286 15.04 20.92 40.90
CA LYS A 286 13.80 21.69 40.72
C LYS A 286 13.16 21.18 39.42
N ASN A 287 12.14 20.34 39.58
CA ASN A 287 11.38 19.68 38.53
C ASN A 287 10.72 20.67 37.57
N LEU A 288 11.37 20.94 36.44
CA LEU A 288 10.77 21.57 35.26
C LEU A 288 11.29 20.86 34.00
N THR A 289 11.03 19.55 33.87
CA THR A 289 11.20 18.87 32.59
C THR A 289 9.91 18.98 31.78
N THR A 290 10.01 19.49 30.55
CA THR A 290 8.87 19.60 29.63
C THR A 290 8.43 18.21 29.16
N THR A 291 7.16 18.04 28.79
CA THR A 291 6.63 16.80 28.19
C THR A 291 7.50 16.32 27.03
N ARG A 292 7.94 17.25 26.18
CA ARG A 292 8.88 16.97 25.08
C ARG A 292 10.18 16.33 25.55
N LYS A 293 10.81 16.84 26.61
CA LYS A 293 12.06 16.27 27.15
C LYS A 293 11.82 14.87 27.72
N ASN A 294 10.70 14.67 28.42
CA ASN A 294 10.36 13.36 28.97
C ASN A 294 10.08 12.34 27.85
N TRP A 295 9.42 12.76 26.78
CA TRP A 295 9.21 11.92 25.60
C TRP A 295 10.53 11.55 24.92
N CYS A 296 11.45 12.51 24.72
CA CYS A 296 12.78 12.21 24.20
C CYS A 296 13.50 11.15 25.06
N ASN A 297 13.46 11.29 26.39
CA ASN A 297 14.05 10.29 27.30
C ASN A 297 13.39 8.90 27.15
N LEU A 298 12.07 8.83 26.91
CA LEU A 298 11.36 7.57 26.67
C LEU A 298 11.78 6.94 25.34
N THR A 299 11.89 7.73 24.27
CA THR A 299 12.37 7.27 22.97
C THR A 299 13.81 6.78 23.05
N ASP A 300 14.70 7.50 23.75
CA ASP A 300 16.09 7.09 23.98
C ASP A 300 16.16 5.80 24.79
N PHE A 301 15.28 5.65 25.78
CA PHE A 301 15.13 4.41 26.54
C PHE A 301 14.72 3.25 25.64
N PHE A 302 13.75 3.44 24.73
CA PHE A 302 13.38 2.41 23.75
C PHE A 302 14.53 2.08 22.80
N ASN A 303 15.27 3.08 22.32
CA ASN A 303 16.45 2.85 21.46
C ASN A 303 17.52 2.00 22.16
N HIS A 304 17.72 2.19 23.47
CA HIS A 304 18.65 1.36 24.24
C HIS A 304 18.13 -0.05 24.50
N LYS A 305 16.82 -0.22 24.72
CA LYS A 305 16.22 -1.54 25.00
C LYS A 305 15.98 -2.39 23.76
N LEU A 306 15.78 -1.75 22.61
CA LEU A 306 15.37 -2.35 21.36
C LEU A 306 16.27 -1.87 20.19
N PRO A 307 17.60 -2.05 20.27
CA PRO A 307 18.53 -1.48 19.29
C PRO A 307 18.43 -2.10 17.90
N GLU A 308 18.03 -3.37 17.81
CA GLU A 308 17.92 -4.13 16.55
C GLU A 308 16.50 -4.13 15.97
N THR A 309 15.54 -3.57 16.69
CA THR A 309 14.14 -3.58 16.30
C THR A 309 13.89 -2.58 15.17
N PRO A 310 13.27 -2.98 14.04
CA PRO A 310 12.98 -2.07 12.93
C PRO A 310 11.99 -0.97 13.34
N ILE A 311 12.26 0.25 12.89
CA ILE A 311 11.46 1.44 13.16
C ILE A 311 10.76 1.90 11.87
N TRP A 312 9.44 2.06 11.94
CA TRP A 312 8.60 2.55 10.85
C TRP A 312 8.10 3.95 11.18
N SER A 313 8.61 4.96 10.48
CA SER A 313 8.36 6.37 10.81
C SER A 313 7.84 7.20 9.62
N ASP A 314 7.34 6.56 8.57
CA ASP A 314 6.84 7.22 7.35
C ASP A 314 5.35 7.59 7.44
N PHE A 315 4.80 7.68 8.65
CA PHE A 315 3.38 7.95 8.88
C PHE A 315 2.88 9.22 8.17
N SER A 316 3.60 10.35 8.28
CA SER A 316 3.13 11.61 7.68
C SER A 316 2.95 11.51 6.16
N VAL A 317 3.89 10.85 5.47
CA VAL A 317 3.81 10.64 4.02
C VAL A 317 2.64 9.72 3.66
N PHE A 318 2.42 8.68 4.46
CA PHE A 318 1.27 7.79 4.28
C PHE A 318 -0.06 8.53 4.52
N ALA A 319 -0.15 9.30 5.60
CA ALA A 319 -1.36 9.98 6.04
C ALA A 319 -1.85 11.01 5.02
N ASP A 320 -0.94 11.81 4.45
CA ASP A 320 -1.27 12.80 3.43
C ASP A 320 -2.07 12.20 2.25
N ILE A 321 -1.81 10.93 1.92
CA ILE A 321 -2.54 10.22 0.87
C ILE A 321 -3.76 9.47 1.43
N ALA A 322 -3.63 8.87 2.61
CA ALA A 322 -4.72 8.11 3.23
C ALA A 322 -5.94 8.99 3.53
N LEU A 323 -5.75 10.28 3.83
CA LEU A 323 -6.82 11.23 4.12
C LEU A 323 -7.77 11.48 2.93
N ASP A 324 -7.35 11.19 1.70
CA ASP A 324 -8.23 11.22 0.53
C ASP A 324 -9.28 10.08 0.59
N PHE A 325 -9.04 9.04 1.38
CA PHE A 325 -9.92 7.88 1.55
C PHE A 325 -10.81 8.02 2.79
N GLN A 326 -11.51 9.15 2.91
CA GLN A 326 -12.28 9.48 4.12
C GLN A 326 -13.33 8.42 4.50
N GLU A 327 -14.05 7.88 3.51
CA GLU A 327 -15.09 6.86 3.74
C GLU A 327 -14.53 5.53 4.23
N LEU A 328 -13.29 5.21 3.90
CA LEU A 328 -12.57 4.10 4.49
C LEU A 328 -12.20 4.42 5.93
N LEU A 329 -11.53 5.56 6.15
CA LEU A 329 -11.00 5.93 7.46
C LEU A 329 -12.12 6.03 8.51
N LYS A 330 -13.29 6.56 8.16
CA LYS A 330 -14.47 6.62 9.05
C LYS A 330 -14.94 5.25 9.57
N ARG A 331 -14.56 4.14 8.93
CA ARG A 331 -14.91 2.77 9.35
C ARG A 331 -13.88 2.15 10.29
N ILE A 332 -12.76 2.83 10.53
CA ILE A 332 -11.67 2.36 11.38
C ILE A 332 -11.84 2.96 12.77
N GLU A 333 -11.79 2.13 13.80
CA GLU A 333 -11.74 2.59 15.18
C GLU A 333 -10.30 2.98 15.52
N ALA A 334 -10.06 4.27 15.79
CA ALA A 334 -8.71 4.78 15.94
C ALA A 334 -7.99 4.29 17.21
N ASN A 335 -8.73 3.99 18.28
CA ASN A 335 -8.17 3.70 19.61
C ASN A 335 -7.21 4.80 20.12
N ILE A 336 -7.53 6.06 19.83
CA ILE A 336 -6.74 7.24 20.21
C ILE A 336 -7.63 8.23 20.94
N GLU A 337 -7.19 8.65 22.12
CA GLU A 337 -7.88 9.64 22.95
C GLU A 337 -7.02 10.90 23.04
N LEU A 338 -7.18 11.79 22.07
CA LEU A 338 -6.58 13.12 22.09
C LEU A 338 -7.66 14.16 22.35
N VAL A 339 -7.39 15.06 23.29
CA VAL A 339 -8.29 16.18 23.59
C VAL A 339 -8.16 17.19 22.45
N ARG A 340 -9.18 17.24 21.58
CA ARG A 340 -9.27 18.19 20.47
C ARG A 340 -10.67 18.81 20.40
N PRO A 341 -10.80 20.04 19.89
CA PRO A 341 -12.12 20.66 19.67
C PRO A 341 -12.98 19.87 18.68
N GLU A 342 -12.36 19.24 17.68
CA GLU A 342 -13.06 18.48 16.64
C GLU A 342 -12.35 17.14 16.36
N PRO A 343 -13.12 16.07 16.05
CA PRO A 343 -12.56 14.82 15.55
C PRO A 343 -11.79 15.02 14.24
N THR A 344 -10.79 14.19 14.02
CA THR A 344 -9.98 14.25 12.80
C THR A 344 -9.61 12.86 12.29
N LEU A 345 -9.55 12.71 10.98
CA LEU A 345 -9.22 11.43 10.33
C LEU A 345 -7.76 11.03 10.46
N TRP A 346 -6.91 11.91 11.01
CA TRP A 346 -5.51 11.61 11.32
C TRP A 346 -5.39 10.47 12.33
N ASP A 347 -6.35 10.32 13.24
CA ASP A 347 -6.34 9.27 14.25
C ASP A 347 -6.56 7.90 13.61
N GLN A 348 -7.57 7.80 12.74
CA GLN A 348 -7.86 6.60 11.96
C GLN A 348 -6.74 6.30 10.96
N ALA A 349 -6.12 7.33 10.39
CA ALA A 349 -4.97 7.15 9.50
C ALA A 349 -3.77 6.56 10.25
N PHE A 350 -3.50 6.99 11.49
CA PHE A 350 -2.41 6.43 12.30
C PHE A 350 -2.70 4.99 12.70
N GLN A 351 -3.92 4.71 13.16
CA GLN A 351 -4.35 3.35 13.43
C GLN A 351 -4.18 2.45 12.21
N LEU A 352 -4.60 2.92 11.04
CA LEU A 352 -4.46 2.20 9.78
C LEU A 352 -2.98 1.94 9.48
N TYR A 353 -2.13 2.96 9.51
CA TYR A 353 -0.70 2.82 9.23
C TYR A 353 -0.02 1.79 10.14
N SER A 354 -0.22 1.92 11.45
CA SER A 354 0.35 1.01 12.44
C SER A 354 -0.16 -0.43 12.25
N SER A 355 -1.47 -0.60 12.03
CA SER A 355 -2.06 -1.91 11.76
C SER A 355 -1.57 -2.54 10.45
N LEU A 356 -1.35 -1.75 9.40
CA LEU A 356 -0.78 -2.23 8.14
C LEU A 356 0.65 -2.74 8.38
N VAL A 357 1.47 -2.02 9.17
CA VAL A 357 2.83 -2.45 9.53
C VAL A 357 2.78 -3.76 10.33
N PHE A 358 1.82 -3.87 11.25
CA PHE A 358 1.58 -5.09 12.01
C PHE A 358 1.30 -6.29 11.10
N LEU A 359 0.29 -6.17 10.23
CA LEU A 359 -0.22 -7.26 9.40
C LEU A 359 0.70 -7.61 8.22
N ARG A 360 1.40 -6.63 7.65
CA ARG A 360 2.31 -6.85 6.52
C ARG A 360 3.50 -7.73 6.87
N ASN A 361 4.01 -7.57 8.09
CA ASN A 361 5.21 -8.27 8.56
C ASN A 361 4.87 -9.56 9.32
N TYR A 362 3.63 -9.70 9.81
CA TYR A 362 3.18 -10.88 10.57
C TYR A 362 1.80 -11.40 10.10
N PRO A 363 1.67 -11.83 8.84
CA PRO A 363 0.37 -12.23 8.26
C PRO A 363 -0.19 -13.55 8.81
N GLU A 364 0.64 -14.39 9.45
CA GLU A 364 0.23 -15.73 9.93
C GLU A 364 -0.70 -15.69 11.15
N ASN A 365 -0.63 -14.61 11.95
CA ASN A 365 -1.40 -14.49 13.20
C ASN A 365 -2.90 -14.18 12.98
N ASN A 366 -3.32 -13.98 11.73
CA ASN A 366 -4.72 -13.74 11.35
C ASN A 366 -5.41 -14.94 10.66
N LYS A 367 -4.70 -16.06 10.50
CA LYS A 367 -5.28 -17.33 10.07
C LYS A 367 -5.78 -18.10 11.30
N SER A 368 -6.85 -17.64 11.91
CA SER A 368 -7.59 -18.34 12.96
C SER A 368 -9.07 -18.39 12.61
#